data_AF-A0A7V8NU94-F1
#
_entry.id   AF-A0A7V8NU94-F1
#
_cell.length_a   1.000
_cell.length_b   1.000
_cell.length_c   1.000
_cell.angle_alpha   90.00
_cell.angle_beta   90.00
_cell.angle_gamma   90.00
#
_symmetry.space_group_name_H-M   'P 1'
#
loop_
_entity.id
_entity.type
_entity.pdbx_description
1 polymer ?
#
loop_
_entity_poly.entity_id
_entity_poly.type
_entity_poly.pdbx_seq_one_letter_code
_entity_poly.pdbx_strand_id
1 'polypeptide(L)'
;MIRRGLETEPDSAEGHLFLGIALFAQNRLDEAEKSLREALLRRPQYPNVYLVLADVDAKRKDYQSQVQDLNAYLKLAPSSAASADVRKVRDTAKRLGSQSAPLSSPN
;
A
#
# COMPACT_ATOMS: atom_id res chain seq x y z
N MET A 1 12.12 19.38 -34.28
CA MET A 1 11.68 17.98 -34.42
C MET A 1 12.51 17.09 -33.50
N ILE A 2 12.00 16.75 -32.30
CA ILE A 2 12.16 15.44 -31.61
C ILE A 2 10.97 15.38 -30.62
N ARG A 3 9.79 14.96 -31.10
CA ARG A 3 8.70 14.48 -30.23
C ARG A 3 8.78 12.96 -30.29
N ARG A 4 9.81 12.40 -29.64
CA ARG A 4 10.03 10.95 -29.56
C ARG A 4 9.48 10.46 -28.22
N GLY A 5 8.48 9.59 -28.29
CA GLY A 5 8.42 8.43 -27.40
C GLY A 5 7.95 8.66 -25.98
N LEU A 6 7.03 9.60 -25.73
CA LEU A 6 6.06 9.38 -24.67
C LEU A 6 4.83 8.72 -25.30
N GLU A 7 5.05 7.49 -25.77
CA GLU A 7 4.03 6.45 -25.70
C GLU A 7 3.74 6.31 -24.20
N THR A 8 2.93 7.23 -23.71
CA THR A 8 2.29 7.12 -22.41
C THR A 8 1.41 5.91 -22.60
N GLU A 9 1.85 4.74 -22.13
CA GLU A 9 0.92 3.66 -21.85
C GLU A 9 0.09 4.15 -20.65
N PRO A 10 -1.16 4.61 -20.85
CA PRO A 10 -2.08 4.86 -19.75
C PRO A 10 -2.39 3.59 -18.94
N ASP A 11 -1.90 2.43 -19.39
CA ASP A 11 -2.09 1.09 -18.82
C ASP A 11 -0.84 0.57 -18.08
N SER A 12 0.13 1.46 -17.79
CA SER A 12 1.33 1.06 -17.05
C SER A 12 1.08 0.95 -15.53
N ALA A 13 1.73 -0.02 -14.88
CA ALA A 13 1.66 -0.18 -13.43
C ALA A 13 2.05 1.10 -12.65
N GLU A 14 2.97 1.89 -13.21
CA GLU A 14 3.37 3.19 -12.68
C GLU A 14 2.26 4.23 -12.76
N GLY A 15 1.54 4.31 -13.88
CA GLY A 15 0.40 5.22 -14.01
C GLY A 15 -0.68 4.95 -12.97
N HIS A 16 -1.01 3.67 -12.77
CA HIS A 16 -1.94 3.24 -11.74
C HIS A 16 -1.45 3.51 -10.31
N LEU A 17 -0.14 3.40 -10.04
CA LEU A 17 0.46 3.80 -8.76
C LEU A 17 0.30 5.30 -8.51
N PHE A 18 0.68 6.15 -9.47
CA PHE A 18 0.55 7.60 -9.34
C PHE A 18 -0.91 8.05 -9.19
N LEU A 19 -1.82 7.40 -9.92
CA LEU A 19 -3.25 7.62 -9.76
C LEU A 19 -3.73 7.24 -8.35
N GLY A 20 -3.29 6.09 -7.83
CA GLY A 20 -3.58 5.66 -6.47
C GLY A 20 -3.11 6.67 -5.41
N ILE A 21 -1.89 7.21 -5.57
CA ILE A 21 -1.35 8.25 -4.69
C ILE A 21 -2.18 9.54 -4.77
N ALA A 22 -2.54 9.97 -5.98
CA ALA A 22 -3.36 11.16 -6.18
C ALA A 22 -4.76 11.02 -5.57
N LEU A 23 -5.38 9.84 -5.68
CA LEU A 23 -6.67 9.52 -5.09
C LEU A 23 -6.59 9.44 -3.56
N PHE A 24 -5.52 8.87 -3.02
CA PHE A 24 -5.25 8.88 -1.58
C PHE A 24 -5.14 10.30 -1.03
N ALA A 25 -4.42 11.19 -1.72
CA ALA A 25 -4.32 12.60 -1.35
C ALA A 25 -5.68 13.33 -1.39
N GLN A 26 -6.60 12.89 -2.26
CA GLN A 26 -7.99 13.37 -2.31
C GLN A 26 -8.91 12.70 -1.28
N ASN A 27 -8.37 11.85 -0.39
CA ASN A 27 -9.13 11.06 0.58
C ASN A 27 -10.15 10.09 -0.07
N ARG A 28 -9.94 9.74 -1.34
CA ARG A 28 -10.75 8.77 -2.11
C ARG A 28 -10.16 7.37 -1.97
N LEU A 29 -10.21 6.84 -0.74
CA LEU A 29 -9.50 5.62 -0.33
C LEU A 29 -9.91 4.38 -1.15
N ASP A 30 -11.20 4.23 -1.47
CA ASP A 30 -11.73 3.11 -2.28
C ASP A 30 -11.22 3.09 -3.71
N GLU A 31 -11.05 4.26 -4.30
CA GLU A 31 -10.57 4.37 -5.66
C GLU A 31 -9.04 4.28 -5.72
N ALA A 32 -8.37 4.77 -4.67
CA ALA A 32 -6.94 4.59 -4.49
C ALA A 32 -6.59 3.10 -4.43
N GLU A 33 -7.28 2.32 -3.59
CA GLU A 33 -7.07 0.87 -3.50
C GLU A 33 -7.28 0.17 -4.84
N LYS A 34 -8.38 0.47 -5.55
CA LYS A 34 -8.66 -0.13 -6.87
C LYS A 34 -7.53 0.16 -7.85
N SER A 35 -7.10 1.41 -7.93
CA SER A 35 -6.00 1.80 -8.82
C SER A 35 -4.70 1.09 -8.47
N LEU A 36 -4.37 0.98 -7.18
CA LEU A 36 -3.19 0.28 -6.72
C LEU A 36 -3.26 -1.24 -6.98
N ARG A 37 -4.43 -1.85 -6.86
CA ARG A 37 -4.62 -3.27 -7.23
C ARG A 37 -4.43 -3.50 -8.72
N GLU A 38 -4.92 -2.61 -9.58
CA GLU A 38 -4.62 -2.66 -11.02
C GLU A 38 -3.11 -2.59 -11.29
N ALA A 39 -2.39 -1.73 -10.55
CA ALA A 39 -0.93 -1.68 -10.64
C ALA A 39 -0.27 -3.03 -10.27
N LEU A 40 -0.79 -3.73 -9.25
CA LEU A 40 -0.31 -5.06 -8.88
C LEU A 40 -0.68 -6.15 -9.89
N LEU A 41 -1.83 -6.05 -10.58
CA LEU A 41 -2.19 -6.98 -11.65
C LEU A 41 -1.19 -6.89 -12.81
N ARG A 42 -0.77 -5.67 -13.16
CA ARG A 42 0.23 -5.43 -14.21
C ARG A 42 1.65 -5.79 -13.73
N ARG A 43 1.98 -5.45 -12.49
CA ARG A 43 3.29 -5.72 -11.88
C ARG A 43 3.13 -6.25 -10.44
N PRO A 44 3.01 -7.57 -10.26
CA PRO A 44 2.82 -8.18 -8.94
C PRO A 44 3.99 -7.93 -7.98
N GLN A 45 5.19 -7.79 -8.54
CA GLN A 45 6.43 -7.53 -7.81
C GLN A 45 6.73 -6.02 -7.77
N TYR A 46 5.77 -5.23 -7.28
CA TYR A 46 5.93 -3.79 -7.16
C TYR A 46 5.82 -3.33 -5.69
N PRO A 47 6.95 -3.32 -4.94
CA PRO A 47 6.94 -3.03 -3.51
C PRO A 47 6.30 -1.67 -3.19
N ASN A 48 6.56 -0.64 -3.99
CA ASN A 48 6.02 0.70 -3.75
C ASN A 48 4.48 0.73 -3.67
N VAL A 49 3.79 -0.13 -4.42
CA VAL A 49 2.32 -0.21 -4.40
C VAL A 49 1.81 -0.70 -3.05
N TYR A 50 2.46 -1.72 -2.47
CA TYR A 50 2.11 -2.23 -1.14
C TYR A 50 2.34 -1.18 -0.03
N LEU A 51 3.29 -0.26 -0.19
CA LEU A 51 3.44 0.85 0.77
C LEU A 51 2.24 1.80 0.72
N VAL A 52 1.79 2.18 -0.47
CA VAL A 52 0.67 3.10 -0.62
C VAL A 52 -0.63 2.42 -0.18
N LEU A 53 -0.84 1.13 -0.49
CA LEU A 53 -1.97 0.36 0.02
C LEU A 53 -1.99 0.32 1.55
N ALA A 54 -0.83 0.08 2.17
CA ALA A 54 -0.72 0.13 3.63
C ALA A 54 -1.06 1.51 4.23
N ASP A 55 -0.77 2.60 3.53
CA ASP A 55 -1.14 3.96 3.94
C ASP A 55 -2.65 4.21 3.79
N VAL A 56 -3.25 3.73 2.69
CA VAL A 56 -4.70 3.73 2.47
C VAL A 56 -5.42 3.00 3.60
N ASP A 57 -4.94 1.81 3.96
CA ASP A 57 -5.52 1.00 5.04
C ASP A 57 -5.30 1.63 6.43
N ALA A 58 -4.14 2.27 6.65
CA ALA A 58 -3.90 3.05 7.85
C ALA A 58 -4.95 4.15 8.02
N LYS A 59 -5.26 4.88 6.95
CA LYS A 59 -6.30 5.92 6.92
C LYS A 59 -7.68 5.37 7.23
N ARG A 60 -7.98 4.16 6.76
CA ARG A 60 -9.23 3.44 7.07
C ARG A 60 -9.28 2.83 8.46
N LYS A 61 -8.15 2.86 9.20
CA LYS A 61 -7.96 2.12 10.46
C LYS A 61 -8.11 0.60 10.30
N ASP A 62 -7.95 0.11 9.08
CA ASP A 62 -7.88 -1.33 8.82
C ASP A 62 -6.44 -1.81 9.05
N TYR A 63 -6.08 -1.93 10.33
CA TYR A 63 -4.75 -2.37 10.71
C TYR A 63 -4.47 -3.81 10.32
N GLN A 64 -5.49 -4.63 10.05
CA GLN A 64 -5.30 -6.01 9.62
C GLN A 64 -4.77 -6.04 8.18
N SER A 65 -5.44 -5.34 7.26
CA SER A 65 -5.02 -5.24 5.85
C SER A 65 -3.68 -4.51 5.73
N GLN A 66 -3.50 -3.42 6.48
CA GLN A 66 -2.22 -2.69 6.56
C GLN A 66 -1.03 -3.61 6.90
N VAL A 67 -1.19 -4.48 7.91
CA VAL A 67 -0.11 -5.40 8.30
C VAL A 67 0.20 -6.42 7.21
N GLN A 68 -0.81 -6.87 6.45
CA GLN A 68 -0.60 -7.79 5.33
C GLN A 68 0.22 -7.13 4.23
N ASP A 69 -0.12 -5.90 3.84
CA ASP A 69 0.58 -5.17 2.78
C ASP A 69 2.01 -4.81 3.18
N LEU A 70 2.24 -4.36 4.41
CA LEU A 70 3.59 -4.10 4.91
C LEU A 70 4.45 -5.38 4.94
N ASN A 71 3.85 -6.55 5.21
CA ASN A 71 4.57 -7.82 5.10
C ASN A 71 4.87 -8.19 3.65
N ALA A 72 3.95 -7.96 2.72
CA ALA A 72 4.20 -8.17 1.29
C ALA A 72 5.34 -7.28 0.78
N TYR A 73 5.36 -6.00 1.18
CA TYR A 73 6.49 -5.11 0.93
C TYR A 73 7.81 -5.68 1.45
N LEU A 74 7.86 -6.10 2.72
CA LEU A 74 9.09 -6.63 3.34
C LEU A 74 9.55 -7.94 2.72
N LYS A 75 8.65 -8.74 2.16
CA LYS A 75 9.02 -9.94 1.39
C LYS A 75 9.72 -9.59 0.08
N LEU A 76 9.24 -8.57 -0.62
CA LEU A 76 9.79 -8.13 -1.90
C LEU A 76 11.06 -7.27 -1.75
N ALA A 77 11.10 -6.43 -0.71
CA ALA A 77 12.19 -5.51 -0.42
C ALA A 77 12.58 -5.57 1.07
N PRO A 78 13.24 -6.64 1.53
CA PRO A 78 13.60 -6.81 2.94
C PRO A 78 14.72 -5.87 3.43
N SER A 79 15.55 -5.37 2.50
CA SER A 79 16.77 -4.59 2.76
C SER A 79 16.77 -3.20 2.09
N SER A 80 15.58 -2.67 1.78
CA SER A 80 15.43 -1.29 1.29
C SER A 80 15.56 -0.29 2.46
N ALA A 81 15.89 0.96 2.15
CA ALA A 81 15.96 2.04 3.14
C ALA A 81 14.66 2.17 3.95
N ALA A 82 13.51 2.01 3.28
CA ALA A 82 12.20 2.08 3.94
C ALA A 82 11.85 0.82 4.76
N SER A 83 12.57 -0.30 4.62
CA SER A 83 12.24 -1.56 5.30
C SER A 83 12.32 -1.45 6.83
N ALA A 84 13.23 -0.62 7.35
CA ALA A 84 13.33 -0.35 8.78
C ALA A 84 12.07 0.33 9.30
N ASP A 85 11.59 1.36 8.61
CA ASP A 85 10.39 2.10 9.00
C ASP A 85 9.13 1.27 8.79
N VAL A 86 9.03 0.53 7.70
CA VAL A 86 7.93 -0.42 7.44
C VAL A 86 7.79 -1.45 8.57
N ARG A 87 8.91 -1.96 9.11
CA ARG A 87 8.86 -2.87 10.26
C ARG A 87 8.26 -2.21 11.50
N LYS A 88 8.60 -0.95 11.77
CA LYS A 88 8.07 -0.16 12.90
C LYS A 88 6.57 0.13 12.72
N VAL A 89 6.18 0.56 11.53
CA VAL A 89 4.77 0.84 11.18
C VAL A 89 3.94 -0.43 11.33
N ARG A 90 4.42 -1.55 10.79
CA ARG A 90 3.76 -2.85 10.91
C ARG A 90 3.59 -3.30 12.36
N ASP A 91 4.63 -3.14 13.19
CA ASP A 91 4.55 -3.49 14.61
C ASP A 91 3.50 -2.64 15.35
N THR A 92 3.46 -1.35 15.03
CA THR A 92 2.47 -0.41 15.57
C THR A 92 1.06 -0.77 15.11
N ALA A 93 0.87 -1.05 13.82
CA ALA A 93 -0.41 -1.49 13.26
C ALA A 93 -0.90 -2.79 13.92
N LYS A 94 -0.02 -3.78 14.14
CA LYS A 94 -0.36 -5.00 14.89
C LYS A 94 -0.88 -4.69 16.28
N ARG A 95 -0.20 -3.82 17.03
CA ARG A 95 -0.63 -3.40 18.38
C ARG A 95 -1.98 -2.68 18.36
N LEU A 96 -2.22 -1.84 17.36
CA LEU A 96 -3.48 -1.10 17.21
C LEU A 96 -4.64 -2.05 16.84
N GLY A 97 -4.40 -3.00 15.93
CA GLY A 97 -5.36 -4.03 15.57
C GLY A 97 -5.71 -4.96 16.74
N SER A 98 -4.73 -5.34 17.56
CA SER A 98 -4.95 -6.19 18.74
C SER A 98 -5.64 -5.45 19.89
N GLN A 99 -5.43 -4.14 20.04
CA GLN A 99 -6.14 -3.31 21.04
C GLN A 99 -7.60 -3.05 20.67
N SER A 100 -7.94 -3.20 19.39
CA SER A 100 -9.30 -3.07 18.87
C SER A 100 -10.08 -4.39 18.94
N ALA A 101 -9.41 -5.52 19.20
CA ALA A 101 -10.08 -6.76 19.50
C ALA A 101 -10.74 -6.63 20.89
N PRO A 102 -12.06 -6.83 21.02
CA PRO A 102 -12.70 -6.82 22.33
C PRO A 102 -11.99 -7.88 23.18
N LEU A 103 -11.49 -7.44 24.35
CA LEU A 103 -11.02 -8.30 25.42
C LEU A 103 -12.11 -9.34 25.67
N SER A 104 -11.99 -10.52 25.06
CA SER A 104 -12.77 -11.68 25.45
C SER A 104 -12.15 -12.14 26.75
N SER A 105 -12.57 -11.52 27.84
CA SER A 105 -12.29 -11.97 29.20
C SER A 105 -12.81 -13.40 29.33
N PRO A 106 -11.96 -14.41 29.58
CA PRO A 106 -12.45 -15.68 30.06
C PRO A 106 -12.84 -15.49 31.53
N ASN A 107 -14.11 -15.79 31.81
CA ASN A 107 -14.73 -15.87 33.12
C ASN A 107 -14.12 -17.01 33.95
#